data_AF-A0ABD2KKK7-F1
#
_entry.id   AF-A0ABD2KKK7-F1
#
_cell.length_a   1.000
_cell.length_b   1.000
_cell.length_c   1.000
_cell.angle_alpha   90.00
_cell.angle_beta   90.00
_cell.angle_gamma   90.00
#
_symmetry.space_group_name_H-M   'P 1'
#
loop_
_entity.id
_entity.type
_entity.pdbx_description
1 polymer ?
#
loop_
_entity_poly.entity_id
_entity_poly.type
_entity_poly.pdbx_seq_one_letter_code
_entity_poly.pdbx_strand_id
1 'polypeptide(L)'
;MFATFASLLTESFMLFFGIAEWLVFARLWRFNEQRYKQSIAKSEHSLSERFQLSENIRTGKQLTPTLSFHFWMLFASVVTAFWSYFDFPRFDQINLAINVANGITGLIIETLMITCHPFLKRDALYTIHRIFAIKLQKNRVHDEGQAMKNAEKEGKKSIAMRDLISGKTMIDSSKSQSIHFDALRKSWEEAK
;
A
#
# COMPACT_ATOMS: atom_id res chain seq x y z
N MET A 1 -34.57 -19.44 15.68
CA MET A 1 -34.79 -18.27 16.55
C MET A 1 -33.60 -17.93 17.44
N PHE A 2 -33.11 -18.83 18.32
CA PHE A 2 -31.93 -18.51 19.16
C PHE A 2 -30.67 -18.21 18.32
N ALA A 3 -30.37 -19.04 17.32
CA ALA A 3 -29.21 -18.84 16.45
C ALA A 3 -29.28 -17.51 15.68
N THR A 4 -30.42 -17.18 15.07
CA THR A 4 -30.61 -15.93 14.32
C THR A 4 -30.55 -14.70 15.23
N PHE A 5 -31.05 -14.81 16.46
CA PHE A 5 -30.91 -13.76 17.48
C PHE A 5 -29.44 -13.53 17.87
N ALA A 6 -28.69 -14.61 18.13
CA ALA A 6 -27.27 -14.52 18.47
C ALA A 6 -26.44 -13.91 17.34
N SER A 7 -26.73 -14.26 16.08
CA SER A 7 -26.13 -13.64 14.90
C SER A 7 -26.42 -12.15 14.84
N LEU A 8 -27.69 -11.74 14.96
CA LEU A 8 -28.07 -10.32 14.94
C LEU A 8 -27.35 -9.52 16.04
N LEU A 9 -27.28 -10.07 17.26
CA LEU A 9 -26.57 -9.44 18.37
C LEU A 9 -25.08 -9.29 18.07
N THR A 10 -24.44 -10.34 17.56
CA THR A 10 -23.00 -10.35 17.23
C THR A 10 -22.68 -9.32 16.15
N GLU A 11 -23.43 -9.32 15.05
CA GLU A 11 -23.25 -8.36 13.96
C GLU A 11 -23.47 -6.92 14.44
N SER A 12 -24.45 -6.70 15.32
CA SER A 12 -24.71 -5.38 15.91
C SER A 12 -23.53 -4.88 16.75
N PHE A 13 -22.89 -5.76 17.54
CA PHE A 13 -21.67 -5.41 18.28
C PHE A 13 -20.50 -5.11 17.33
N MET A 14 -20.33 -5.90 16.26
CA MET A 14 -19.28 -5.65 15.27
C MET A 14 -19.46 -4.30 14.59
N LEU A 15 -20.69 -3.93 14.21
CA LEU A 15 -21.01 -2.61 13.68
C LEU A 15 -20.73 -1.50 14.70
N PHE A 16 -21.05 -1.70 15.98
CA PHE A 16 -20.73 -0.73 17.03
C PHE A 16 -19.22 -0.46 17.11
N PHE A 17 -18.40 -1.51 17.09
CA PHE A 17 -16.94 -1.35 17.03
C PHE A 17 -16.48 -0.67 15.75
N GLY A 18 -17.08 -0.99 14.59
CA GLY A 18 -16.79 -0.32 13.33
C GLY A 18 -17.12 1.18 13.35
N ILE A 19 -18.23 1.58 13.97
CA ILE A 19 -18.58 2.99 14.20
C ILE A 19 -17.53 3.66 15.08
N ALA A 20 -17.14 3.01 16.19
CA ALA A 20 -16.15 3.56 17.11
C ALA A 20 -14.78 3.74 16.42
N GLU A 21 -14.33 2.74 15.66
CA GLU A 21 -13.11 2.81 14.84
C GLU A 21 -13.17 3.97 13.85
N TRP A 22 -14.27 4.10 13.11
CA TRP A 22 -14.48 5.19 12.15
C TRP A 22 -14.40 6.56 12.82
N LEU A 23 -15.00 6.73 13.99
CA LEU A 23 -14.97 7.96 14.75
C LEU A 23 -13.57 8.30 15.28
N VAL A 24 -12.85 7.32 15.81
CA VAL A 24 -11.46 7.49 16.27
C VAL A 24 -10.58 7.90 15.09
N PHE A 25 -10.71 7.21 13.95
CA PHE A 25 -9.99 7.54 12.73
C PHE A 25 -10.29 8.96 12.25
N ALA A 26 -11.58 9.33 12.15
CA ALA A 26 -11.99 10.68 11.74
C ALA A 26 -11.48 11.77 12.69
N ARG A 27 -11.45 11.49 14.00
CA ARG A 27 -10.91 12.42 15.01
C ARG A 27 -9.40 12.58 14.87
N LEU A 28 -8.65 11.48 14.74
CA LEU A 28 -7.20 11.51 14.50
C LEU A 28 -6.84 12.24 13.22
N TRP A 29 -7.61 11.99 12.16
CA TRP A 29 -7.47 12.67 10.88
C TRP A 29 -7.59 14.18 11.02
N ARG A 30 -8.70 14.66 11.60
CA ARG A 30 -8.93 16.09 11.83
C ARG A 30 -7.86 16.71 12.73
N PHE A 31 -7.44 15.99 13.77
CA PHE A 31 -6.38 16.45 14.66
C PHE A 31 -5.05 16.65 13.92
N ASN A 32 -4.63 15.66 13.12
CA ASN A 32 -3.41 15.74 12.32
C ASN A 32 -3.47 16.88 11.30
N GLU A 33 -4.60 17.05 10.62
CA GLU A 33 -4.79 18.13 9.67
C GLU A 33 -4.73 19.52 10.32
N GLN A 34 -5.40 19.70 11.47
CA GLN A 34 -5.36 20.94 12.23
C GLN A 34 -3.95 21.27 12.71
N ARG A 35 -3.26 20.27 13.28
CA ARG A 35 -1.88 20.44 13.77
C ARG A 35 -0.92 20.76 12.62
N TYR A 36 -1.14 20.20 11.42
CA TYR A 36 -0.35 20.52 10.23
C TYR A 36 -0.53 21.96 9.78
N LYS A 37 -1.78 22.44 9.73
CA LYS A 37 -2.08 23.84 9.38
C LYS A 37 -1.45 24.83 10.37
N GLN A 38 -1.55 24.54 11.67
CA GLN A 38 -0.91 25.34 12.71
C GLN A 38 0.61 25.33 12.59
N SER A 39 1.20 24.17 12.28
CA SER A 39 2.64 24.01 12.13
C SER A 39 3.20 24.86 10.99
N ILE A 40 2.48 24.93 9.86
CA ILE A 40 2.83 25.79 8.73
C ILE A 40 2.74 27.27 9.12
N ALA A 41 1.64 27.67 9.78
CA ALA A 41 1.38 29.07 10.11
C ALA A 41 2.41 29.67 11.09
N LYS A 42 2.90 28.88 12.05
CA LYS A 42 3.79 29.38 13.11
C LYS A 42 5.28 29.37 12.76
N SER A 43 5.72 28.70 11.69
CA SER A 43 7.15 28.55 11.33
C SER A 43 8.08 27.95 12.41
N GLU A 44 7.56 27.56 13.58
CA GLU A 44 8.33 27.13 14.76
C GLU A 44 8.70 25.63 14.78
N HIS A 45 8.15 24.82 13.87
CA HIS A 45 8.31 23.37 13.94
C HIS A 45 9.51 22.86 13.15
N SER A 46 10.18 21.84 13.71
CA SER A 46 11.23 21.10 13.01
C SER A 46 10.73 20.51 11.69
N LEU A 47 11.59 20.51 10.66
CA LEU A 47 11.29 19.90 9.36
C LEU A 47 10.86 18.44 9.48
N SER A 48 11.40 17.71 10.46
CA SER A 48 11.05 16.32 10.75
C SER A 48 9.60 16.15 11.21
N GLU A 49 9.13 16.99 12.15
CA GLU A 49 7.74 16.91 12.64
C GLU A 49 6.74 17.21 11.51
N ARG A 50 7.04 18.22 10.67
CA ARG A 50 6.22 18.56 9.50
C ARG A 50 6.13 17.41 8.50
N PHE A 51 7.25 16.73 8.25
CA PHE A 51 7.29 15.58 7.37
C PHE A 51 6.42 14.44 7.91
N GLN A 52 6.60 14.06 9.18
CA GLN A 52 5.80 13.00 9.81
C GLN A 52 4.29 13.30 9.77
N LEU A 53 3.90 14.54 10.05
CA LEU A 53 2.50 14.93 10.02
C LEU A 53 1.91 14.89 8.59
N SER A 54 2.69 15.34 7.60
CA SER A 54 2.31 15.25 6.19
C SER A 54 2.15 13.80 5.73
N GLU A 55 3.01 12.91 6.22
CA GLU A 55 2.97 11.49 5.94
C GLU A 55 1.73 10.84 6.56
N ASN A 56 1.42 11.13 7.82
CA ASN A 56 0.22 10.63 8.49
C ASN A 56 -1.08 11.07 7.80
N ILE A 57 -1.13 12.33 7.33
CA ILE A 57 -2.24 12.82 6.50
C ILE A 57 -2.24 12.07 5.16
N ARG A 58 -1.12 11.82 4.52
CA ARG A 58 -1.13 11.03 3.28
C ARG A 58 -1.65 9.61 3.52
N THR A 59 -1.19 8.93 4.56
CA THR A 59 -1.59 7.57 4.92
C THR A 59 -3.08 7.49 5.27
N GLY A 60 -3.62 8.42 6.06
CA GLY A 60 -5.06 8.36 6.34
C GLY A 60 -5.92 8.62 5.09
N LYS A 61 -5.48 9.44 4.13
CA LYS A 61 -6.19 9.61 2.83
C LYS A 61 -6.25 8.29 2.08
N GLN A 62 -5.18 7.50 2.15
CA GLN A 62 -5.09 6.17 1.54
C GLN A 62 -5.95 5.13 2.29
N LEU A 63 -6.06 5.23 3.62
CA LEU A 63 -6.83 4.28 4.43
C LEU A 63 -8.35 4.56 4.40
N THR A 64 -8.74 5.83 4.22
CA THR A 64 -10.15 6.27 4.20
C THR A 64 -11.05 5.42 3.30
N PRO A 65 -10.74 5.17 2.01
CA PRO A 65 -11.62 4.38 1.15
C PRO A 65 -11.78 2.94 1.65
N THR A 66 -10.69 2.29 2.07
CA THR A 66 -10.71 0.94 2.63
C THR A 66 -11.60 0.85 3.86
N LEU A 67 -11.40 1.78 4.80
CA LEU A 67 -12.16 1.84 6.03
C LEU A 67 -13.65 2.13 5.74
N SER A 68 -13.97 2.95 4.72
CA SER A 68 -15.36 3.24 4.30
C SER A 68 -16.04 1.98 3.79
N PHE A 69 -15.37 1.23 2.91
CA PHE A 69 -15.93 -0.02 2.38
C PHE A 69 -16.11 -1.07 3.48
N HIS A 70 -15.16 -1.16 4.41
CA HIS A 70 -15.30 -2.05 5.57
C HIS A 70 -16.52 -1.69 6.43
N PHE A 71 -16.72 -0.40 6.72
CA PHE A 71 -17.90 0.08 7.44
C PHE A 71 -19.21 -0.29 6.73
N TRP A 72 -19.29 -0.09 5.42
CA TRP A 72 -20.48 -0.46 4.64
C TRP A 72 -20.76 -1.97 4.65
N MET A 73 -19.70 -2.78 4.65
CA MET A 73 -19.83 -4.24 4.75
C MET A 73 -20.41 -4.67 6.11
N LEU A 74 -19.93 -4.09 7.21
CA LEU A 74 -20.48 -4.33 8.54
C LEU A 74 -21.95 -3.90 8.63
N PHE A 75 -22.29 -2.75 8.05
CA PHE A 75 -23.67 -2.27 8.00
C PHE A 75 -24.59 -3.24 7.22
N ALA A 76 -24.16 -3.67 6.03
CA ALA A 76 -24.89 -4.65 5.22
C ALA A 76 -25.06 -5.99 5.95
N SER A 77 -24.06 -6.42 6.71
CA SER A 77 -24.13 -7.63 7.54
C SER A 77 -25.23 -7.56 8.60
N VAL A 78 -25.32 -6.44 9.34
CA VAL A 78 -26.39 -6.21 10.32
C VAL A 78 -27.77 -6.20 9.68
N VAL A 79 -27.93 -5.53 8.53
CA VAL A 79 -29.20 -5.49 7.80
C VAL A 79 -29.62 -6.90 7.36
N THR A 80 -28.66 -7.71 6.90
CA THR A 80 -28.91 -9.11 6.51
C THR A 80 -29.30 -9.97 7.70
N ALA A 81 -28.61 -9.84 8.84
CA ALA A 81 -28.95 -10.56 10.07
C ALA A 81 -30.34 -10.14 10.59
N PHE A 82 -30.69 -8.86 10.49
CA PHE A 82 -32.01 -8.34 10.84
C PHE A 82 -33.11 -8.95 9.97
N TRP A 83 -32.94 -8.95 8.63
CA TRP A 83 -33.91 -9.58 7.73
C TRP A 83 -34.06 -11.09 7.95
N SER A 84 -32.96 -11.78 8.26
CA SER A 84 -33.00 -13.19 8.62
C SER A 84 -33.78 -13.44 9.90
N TYR A 85 -33.65 -12.57 10.91
CA TYR A 85 -34.35 -12.71 12.18
C TYR A 85 -35.87 -12.52 12.06
N PHE A 86 -36.32 -11.63 11.16
CA PHE A 86 -37.74 -11.35 10.91
C PHE A 86 -38.36 -12.18 9.77
N ASP A 87 -37.64 -13.19 9.25
CA ASP A 87 -38.11 -14.07 8.17
C ASP A 87 -38.65 -13.29 6.95
N PHE A 88 -37.91 -12.27 6.50
CA PHE A 88 -38.36 -11.42 5.39
C PHE A 88 -38.55 -12.24 4.09
N PRO A 89 -39.64 -12.03 3.33
CA PRO A 89 -39.89 -12.81 2.11
C PRO A 89 -38.78 -12.59 1.08
N ARG A 90 -38.37 -13.67 0.39
CA ARG A 90 -37.26 -13.70 -0.58
C ARG A 90 -35.88 -13.38 0.01
N PHE A 91 -35.72 -13.52 1.33
CA PHE A 91 -34.43 -13.35 2.00
C PHE A 91 -33.29 -14.10 1.31
N ASP A 92 -33.49 -15.35 0.89
CA ASP A 92 -32.43 -16.16 0.26
C ASP A 92 -31.84 -15.53 -1.01
N GLN A 93 -32.68 -14.93 -1.86
CA GLN A 93 -32.25 -14.28 -3.10
C GLN A 93 -31.46 -12.98 -2.79
N ILE A 94 -31.96 -12.20 -1.83
CA ILE A 94 -31.32 -10.95 -1.39
C ILE A 94 -29.99 -11.27 -0.71
N ASN A 95 -29.96 -12.28 0.17
CA ASN A 95 -28.77 -12.73 0.88
C ASN A 95 -27.69 -13.22 -0.09
N LEU A 96 -28.05 -13.99 -1.13
CA LEU A 96 -27.10 -14.37 -2.18
C LEU A 96 -26.49 -13.15 -2.87
N ALA A 97 -27.32 -12.17 -3.26
CA ALA A 97 -26.84 -10.95 -3.91
C ALA A 97 -25.91 -10.13 -2.99
N ILE A 98 -26.24 -10.00 -1.71
CA ILE A 98 -25.40 -9.33 -0.72
C ILE A 98 -24.08 -10.06 -0.51
N ASN A 99 -24.09 -11.39 -0.42
CA ASN A 99 -22.86 -12.17 -0.26
C ASN A 99 -21.93 -12.05 -1.48
N VAL A 100 -22.48 -12.03 -2.70
CA VAL A 100 -21.70 -11.75 -3.91
C VAL A 100 -21.14 -10.33 -3.88
N ALA A 101 -21.94 -9.33 -3.51
CA ALA A 101 -21.50 -7.94 -3.40
C ALA A 101 -20.42 -7.75 -2.33
N ASN A 102 -20.52 -8.45 -1.19
CA ASN A 102 -19.51 -8.46 -0.13
C ASN A 102 -18.21 -9.10 -0.62
N GLY A 103 -18.28 -10.22 -1.36
CA GLY A 103 -17.11 -10.84 -1.97
C GLY A 103 -16.38 -9.91 -2.95
N ILE A 104 -17.13 -9.21 -3.81
CA ILE A 104 -16.57 -8.20 -4.73
C ILE A 104 -15.95 -7.04 -3.93
N THR A 105 -16.62 -6.56 -2.89
CA THR A 105 -16.13 -5.47 -2.03
C THR A 105 -14.84 -5.86 -1.31
N GLY A 106 -14.72 -7.12 -0.84
CA GLY A 106 -13.48 -7.65 -0.27
C GLY A 106 -12.31 -7.58 -1.25
N LEU A 107 -12.51 -7.99 -2.50
CA LEU A 107 -11.50 -7.88 -3.56
C LEU A 107 -11.13 -6.42 -3.86
N ILE A 108 -12.10 -5.52 -3.83
CA ILE A 108 -11.87 -4.07 -4.00
C ILE A 108 -11.02 -3.54 -2.85
N ILE A 109 -11.32 -3.90 -1.60
CA ILE A 109 -10.56 -3.49 -0.42
C ILE A 109 -9.09 -3.95 -0.55
N GLU A 110 -8.85 -5.22 -0.88
CA GLU A 110 -7.50 -5.75 -1.08
C GLU A 110 -6.76 -5.01 -2.19
N THR A 111 -7.44 -4.77 -3.32
CA THR A 111 -6.88 -4.03 -4.45
C THR A 111 -6.55 -2.58 -4.07
N LEU A 112 -7.42 -1.92 -3.30
CA LEU A 112 -7.17 -0.56 -2.78
C LEU A 112 -5.99 -0.54 -1.82
N MET A 113 -5.89 -1.51 -0.91
CA MET A 113 -4.74 -1.63 -0.01
C MET A 113 -3.42 -1.78 -0.79
N ILE A 114 -3.39 -2.63 -1.82
CA ILE A 114 -2.20 -2.83 -2.65
C ILE A 114 -1.87 -1.59 -3.48
N THR A 115 -2.86 -0.94 -4.09
CA THR A 115 -2.65 0.19 -5.01
C THR A 115 -2.34 1.50 -4.30
N CYS A 116 -2.97 1.74 -3.15
CA CYS A 116 -2.79 2.98 -2.38
C CYS A 116 -1.53 2.94 -1.52
N HIS A 117 -1.05 1.77 -1.11
CA HIS A 117 0.14 1.67 -0.26
C HIS A 117 1.42 1.55 -1.10
N PRO A 118 2.35 2.52 -1.04
CA PRO A 118 3.49 2.59 -1.96
C PRO A 118 4.44 1.39 -1.87
N PHE A 119 4.68 0.87 -0.66
CA PHE A 119 5.56 -0.30 -0.49
C PHE A 119 4.92 -1.59 -1.03
N LEU A 120 3.68 -1.92 -0.62
CA LEU A 120 2.90 -3.02 -1.17
C LEU A 120 2.76 -2.96 -2.69
N LYS A 121 2.49 -1.77 -3.26
CA LYS A 121 2.45 -1.59 -4.71
C LYS A 121 3.77 -1.99 -5.38
N ARG A 122 4.90 -1.53 -4.84
CA ARG A 122 6.23 -1.86 -5.36
C ARG A 122 6.51 -3.35 -5.28
N ASP A 123 6.18 -3.98 -4.16
CA ASP A 123 6.43 -5.40 -3.93
C ASP A 123 5.52 -6.28 -4.80
N ALA A 124 4.26 -5.87 -4.99
CA ALA A 124 3.32 -6.50 -5.91
C ALA A 124 3.80 -6.39 -7.36
N LEU A 125 4.23 -5.20 -7.81
CA LEU A 125 4.80 -5.00 -9.14
C LEU A 125 6.05 -5.84 -9.35
N TYR A 126 6.95 -5.88 -8.37
CA TYR A 126 8.14 -6.73 -8.42
C TYR A 126 7.78 -8.22 -8.55
N THR A 127 6.79 -8.67 -7.78
CA THR A 127 6.31 -10.06 -7.84
C THR A 127 5.69 -10.40 -9.20
N ILE A 128 4.84 -9.50 -9.73
CA ILE A 128 4.25 -9.63 -11.07
C ILE A 128 5.34 -9.70 -12.13
N HIS A 129 6.27 -8.75 -12.11
CA HIS A 129 7.41 -8.72 -13.03
C HIS A 129 8.22 -10.02 -12.96
N ARG A 130 8.48 -10.55 -11.76
CA ARG A 130 9.19 -11.82 -11.58
C ARG A 130 8.43 -13.00 -12.20
N ILE A 131 7.12 -13.09 -12.00
CA ILE A 131 6.29 -14.15 -12.59
C ILE A 131 6.27 -14.06 -14.12
N PHE A 132 6.10 -12.86 -14.67
CA PHE A 132 6.12 -12.65 -16.13
C PHE A 132 7.52 -12.88 -16.71
N ALA A 133 8.59 -12.45 -16.05
CA ALA A 133 9.97 -12.68 -16.48
C ALA A 133 10.32 -14.17 -16.47
N ILE A 134 9.88 -14.94 -15.46
CA ILE A 134 10.05 -16.40 -15.43
C ILE A 134 9.27 -17.06 -16.58
N LYS A 135 8.04 -16.61 -16.87
CA LYS A 135 7.27 -17.13 -18.01
C LYS A 135 7.91 -16.79 -19.36
N LEU A 136 8.45 -15.59 -19.51
CA LEU A 136 9.18 -15.16 -20.70
C LEU A 136 10.50 -15.91 -20.88
N GLN A 137 11.28 -16.10 -19.82
CA GLN A 137 12.51 -16.91 -19.86
C GLN A 137 12.21 -18.38 -20.13
N LYS A 138 11.14 -18.95 -19.56
CA LYS A 138 10.74 -20.34 -19.86
C LYS A 138 10.36 -20.53 -21.33
N ASN A 139 9.79 -19.51 -21.98
CA ASN A 139 9.53 -19.52 -23.42
C ASN A 139 10.79 -19.24 -24.27
N ARG A 140 11.78 -18.54 -23.73
CA ARG A 140 13.04 -18.18 -24.42
C ARG A 140 14.12 -19.26 -24.30
N VAL A 141 14.08 -20.10 -23.27
CA VAL A 141 15.01 -21.24 -23.06
C VAL A 141 14.84 -22.34 -24.11
N HIS A 142 13.78 -22.33 -24.92
CA HIS A 142 13.70 -23.23 -26.07
C HIS A 142 14.58 -22.79 -27.26
N ASP A 143 14.95 -21.49 -27.34
CA ASP A 143 15.79 -20.91 -28.39
C ASP A 143 17.19 -20.45 -27.91
N GLU A 144 17.42 -20.30 -26.59
CA GLU A 144 18.65 -19.68 -26.04
C GLU A 144 19.78 -20.60 -25.61
N GLY A 145 19.56 -21.92 -25.57
CA GLY A 145 20.63 -22.88 -25.26
C GLY A 145 21.86 -22.74 -26.18
N GLN A 146 21.67 -22.16 -27.37
CA GLN A 146 22.71 -21.95 -28.38
C GLN A 146 23.35 -20.54 -28.32
N ALA A 147 22.63 -19.52 -27.82
CA ALA A 147 23.14 -18.14 -27.72
C ALA A 147 23.92 -17.88 -26.42
N MET A 148 23.56 -18.58 -25.33
CA MET A 148 24.13 -18.36 -24.00
C MET A 148 25.59 -18.83 -23.87
N LYS A 149 26.01 -19.84 -24.64
CA LYS A 149 27.44 -20.25 -24.74
C LYS A 149 28.33 -19.20 -25.40
N ASN A 150 27.78 -18.32 -26.24
CA ASN A 150 28.55 -17.30 -26.95
C ASN A 150 28.72 -16.01 -26.12
N ALA A 151 27.75 -15.65 -25.27
CA ALA A 151 27.78 -14.42 -24.48
C ALA A 151 28.54 -14.53 -23.14
N GLU A 152 28.71 -15.74 -22.59
CA GLU A 152 29.47 -15.97 -21.35
C GLU A 152 30.97 -15.62 -21.50
N LYS A 153 31.48 -15.58 -22.73
CA LYS A 153 32.84 -15.11 -23.03
C LYS A 153 33.02 -13.59 -22.92
N GLU A 154 31.96 -12.78 -22.95
CA GLU A 154 32.08 -11.32 -23.04
C GLU A 154 31.57 -10.55 -21.79
N GLY A 155 30.65 -11.10 -21.00
CA GLY A 155 29.86 -10.31 -20.04
C GLY A 155 30.37 -10.18 -18.58
N LYS A 156 31.45 -10.87 -18.18
CA LYS A 156 31.91 -10.93 -16.77
C LYS A 156 32.44 -9.60 -16.18
N LYS A 157 32.38 -8.47 -16.89
CA LYS A 157 32.98 -7.18 -16.47
C LYS A 157 32.02 -6.08 -16.01
N SER A 158 30.69 -6.20 -16.07
CA SER A 158 29.83 -4.99 -16.03
C SER A 158 28.62 -4.97 -15.07
N ILE A 159 28.40 -5.98 -14.22
CA ILE A 159 27.08 -6.12 -13.55
C ILE A 159 26.99 -5.41 -12.18
N ALA A 160 28.08 -4.96 -11.59
CA ALA A 160 28.07 -4.30 -10.28
C ALA A 160 28.07 -2.77 -10.39
N MET A 161 27.01 -2.12 -10.91
CA MET A 161 26.72 -0.67 -10.71
C MET A 161 25.51 -0.18 -11.56
N ARG A 162 24.31 -0.63 -11.24
CA ARG A 162 23.08 0.01 -11.76
C ARG A 162 22.12 0.34 -10.65
N ASP A 163 21.60 1.55 -10.70
CA ASP A 163 20.57 2.04 -9.80
C ASP A 163 19.24 1.38 -10.16
N LEU A 164 18.63 0.73 -9.16
CA LEU A 164 17.40 -0.04 -9.31
C LEU A 164 16.17 0.85 -9.54
N ILE A 165 16.28 2.17 -9.33
CA ILE A 165 15.13 3.08 -9.43
C ILE A 165 15.08 3.81 -10.79
N SER A 166 16.21 4.21 -11.37
CA SER A 166 16.22 5.00 -12.62
C SER A 166 16.67 4.24 -13.86
N GLY A 167 17.24 3.04 -13.70
CA GLY A 167 17.81 2.25 -14.82
C GLY A 167 19.05 2.89 -15.48
N LYS A 168 19.42 4.12 -15.11
CA LYS A 168 20.69 4.73 -15.49
C LYS A 168 21.81 4.09 -14.68
N THR A 169 22.95 3.84 -15.33
CA THR A 169 24.20 3.51 -14.65
C THR A 169 24.47 4.61 -13.64
N MET A 170 24.43 4.25 -12.35
CA MET A 170 24.72 5.17 -11.28
C MET A 170 26.22 5.40 -11.34
N ILE A 171 26.60 6.50 -11.99
CA ILE A 171 27.82 7.26 -11.76
C ILE A 171 29.11 6.43 -11.89
N ASP A 172 29.92 6.75 -12.91
CA ASP A 172 31.29 6.28 -13.06
C ASP A 172 32.04 6.49 -11.72
N SER A 173 32.22 5.39 -10.98
CA SER A 173 32.67 5.39 -9.58
C SER A 173 34.06 5.99 -9.42
N SER A 174 34.82 6.03 -10.52
CA SER A 174 36.12 6.68 -10.57
C SER A 174 36.04 8.21 -10.45
N LYS A 175 34.99 8.85 -11.00
CA LYS A 175 34.88 10.32 -11.06
C LYS A 175 34.10 10.94 -9.91
N SER A 176 33.12 10.25 -9.33
CA SER A 176 32.34 10.83 -8.24
C SER A 176 32.99 10.68 -6.86
N GLN A 177 33.83 9.65 -6.66
CA GLN A 177 34.60 9.55 -5.42
C GLN A 177 35.64 10.66 -5.35
N SER A 178 36.36 10.93 -6.44
CA SER A 178 37.36 12.03 -6.45
C SER A 178 36.72 13.38 -6.17
N ILE A 179 35.56 13.69 -6.78
CA ILE A 179 34.85 14.95 -6.53
C ILE A 179 34.39 15.06 -5.07
N HIS A 180 33.93 13.96 -4.45
CA HIS A 180 33.53 13.98 -3.03
C HIS A 180 34.73 14.13 -2.09
N PHE A 181 35.85 13.47 -2.37
CA PHE A 181 37.07 13.59 -1.57
C PHE A 181 37.74 14.96 -1.76
N ASP A 182 37.71 15.54 -2.96
CA ASP A 182 38.20 16.90 -3.21
C ASP A 182 37.36 17.95 -2.49
N ALA A 183 36.03 17.79 -2.45
CA ALA A 183 35.15 18.67 -1.68
C ALA A 183 35.43 18.60 -0.17
N LEU A 184 35.70 17.41 0.37
CA LEU A 184 36.07 17.21 1.78
C LEU A 184 37.48 17.75 2.09
N ARG A 185 38.42 17.62 1.15
CA ARG A 185 39.77 18.16 1.30
C ARG A 185 39.76 19.68 1.32
N LYS A 186 39.01 20.30 0.41
CA LYS A 186 38.90 21.75 0.30
C LYS A 186 38.28 22.37 1.56
N SER A 187 37.24 21.75 2.11
CA SER A 187 36.65 22.22 3.38
C SER A 187 37.60 22.09 4.58
N TRP A 188 38.52 21.12 4.56
CA TRP A 188 39.54 20.95 5.59
C TRP A 188 40.67 22.00 5.48
N GLU A 189 41.05 22.38 4.27
CA GLU A 189 42.08 23.39 4.02
C GLU A 189 41.57 24.81 4.31
N GLU A 190 40.29 25.09 4.06
CA GLU A 190 39.64 26.38 4.40
C GLU A 190 39.39 26.57 5.91
N ALA A 191 39.47 25.50 6.69
CA ALA A 191 39.28 25.54 8.15
C ALA A 191 40.59 25.77 8.94
N LYS A 192 41.73 25.95 8.26
CA LYS A 192 43.03 26.32 8.84
C LYS A 192 43.35 27.78 8.59
#